data_AF-A0A357IJC4-F1
#
_entry.id   AF-A0A357IJC4-F1
#
_cell.length_a   1.000
_cell.length_b   1.000
_cell.length_c   1.000
_cell.angle_alpha   90.00
_cell.angle_beta   90.00
_cell.angle_gamma   90.00
#
_symmetry.space_group_name_H-M   'P 1'
#
loop_
_entity.id
_entity.type
_entity.pdbx_description
1 polymer ?
#
loop_
_entity_poly.entity_id
_entity_poly.type
_entity_poly.pdbx_seq_one_letter_code
_entity_poly.pdbx_strand_id
1 'polypeptide(L)'
;MIMSTLLRFMIPPELFSLYKIIRFRCLSKLQKNVNHLHFLNNRKTIEVKGAMKMKKAEYDVLGMHCVSCSTAISKLLSKTKGVSDVEVILSESKILIEYDEKMVNDQKIVEHVSRLGYRAVEHKE
;
A
#
# COMPACT_ATOMS: atom_id res chain seq x y z
N MET A 1 8.94 28.87 51.19
CA MET A 1 7.51 28.96 51.54
C MET A 1 6.90 30.23 50.96
N ILE A 2 6.83 30.40 49.62
CA ILE A 2 5.96 31.41 48.96
C ILE A 2 5.73 31.18 47.44
N MET A 3 5.96 30.00 46.87
CA MET A 3 5.71 29.74 45.43
C MET A 3 4.77 28.54 45.22
N SER A 4 3.69 28.47 46.01
CA SER A 4 2.67 27.41 45.89
C SER A 4 1.25 27.89 46.18
N THR A 5 1.01 29.19 46.16
CA THR A 5 -0.31 29.77 46.41
C THR A 5 -0.67 30.68 45.24
N LEU A 6 -1.89 30.53 44.72
CA LEU A 6 -2.52 31.33 43.64
C LEU A 6 -2.46 30.74 42.22
N LEU A 7 -2.70 29.44 42.13
CA LEU A 7 -3.63 28.92 41.12
C LEU A 7 -5.06 29.28 41.57
N ARG A 8 -5.52 30.53 41.42
CA ARG A 8 -6.93 30.85 41.68
C ARG A 8 -7.44 32.21 41.16
N PHE A 9 -7.26 32.56 39.88
CA PHE A 9 -8.19 33.53 39.30
C PHE A 9 -8.44 33.26 37.81
N MET A 10 -9.74 33.18 37.50
CA MET A 10 -10.36 33.27 36.18
C MET A 10 -10.21 32.09 35.21
N ILE A 11 -10.81 30.94 35.56
CA ILE A 11 -11.57 30.20 34.54
C ILE A 11 -12.89 29.69 35.18
N PRO A 12 -14.07 30.14 34.71
CA PRO A 12 -15.38 29.73 35.23
C PRO A 12 -15.67 28.23 34.98
N PRO A 13 -16.44 27.58 35.87
CA PRO A 13 -16.67 26.12 35.84
C PRO A 13 -17.55 25.61 34.69
N GLU A 14 -18.15 26.48 33.88
CA GLU A 14 -19.00 26.06 32.75
C GLU A 14 -18.21 25.70 31.47
N LEU A 15 -16.91 26.04 31.38
CA LEU A 15 -16.09 25.68 30.22
C LEU A 15 -15.43 24.30 30.33
N PHE A 16 -15.49 23.64 31.49
CA PHE A 16 -14.87 22.32 31.70
C PHE A 16 -15.68 21.18 31.07
N SER A 17 -16.97 21.39 30.80
CA SER A 17 -17.83 20.41 30.14
C SER A 17 -17.59 20.33 28.62
N LEU A 18 -17.12 21.42 28.00
CA LEU A 18 -16.85 21.46 26.55
C LEU A 18 -15.41 21.03 26.19
N TYR A 19 -14.42 21.26 27.05
CA TYR A 19 -13.04 20.84 26.74
C TYR A 19 -12.81 19.32 26.90
N LYS A 20 -13.66 18.62 27.66
CA LYS A 20 -13.69 17.15 27.68
C LYS A 20 -14.37 16.54 26.45
N ILE A 21 -15.14 17.30 25.68
CA ILE A 21 -15.75 16.87 24.41
C ILE A 21 -14.79 17.12 23.23
N ILE A 22 -14.00 18.19 23.26
CA ILE A 22 -13.11 18.54 22.14
C ILE A 22 -11.77 17.76 22.20
N ARG A 23 -11.32 17.33 23.39
CA ARG A 23 -10.08 16.51 23.53
C ARG A 23 -10.31 14.99 23.48
N PHE A 24 -11.55 14.49 23.57
CA PHE A 24 -11.87 13.05 23.41
C PHE A 24 -12.16 12.61 21.97
N ARG A 25 -12.26 13.54 21.01
CA ARG A 25 -12.46 13.21 19.58
C ARG A 25 -11.22 13.42 18.71
N CYS A 26 -10.05 13.65 19.29
CA CYS A 26 -8.82 13.89 18.53
C CYS A 26 -7.69 12.87 18.81
N LEU A 27 -7.85 11.99 19.80
CA LEU A 27 -6.84 10.99 20.20
C LEU A 27 -7.31 9.53 20.01
N SER A 28 -8.26 9.29 19.11
CA SER A 28 -8.69 7.94 18.69
C SER A 28 -8.44 7.65 17.19
N LYS A 29 -7.72 8.52 16.49
CA LYS A 29 -7.28 8.31 15.09
C LYS A 29 -5.76 8.26 14.89
N LEU A 30 -4.98 8.41 15.96
CA LEU A 30 -3.51 8.34 15.95
C LEU A 30 -2.96 7.02 16.53
N GLN A 31 -3.73 5.94 16.38
CA GLN A 31 -3.26 4.57 16.60
C GLN A 31 -3.90 3.60 15.59
N LYS A 32 -3.89 3.99 14.31
CA LYS A 32 -4.07 3.08 13.16
C LYS A 32 -2.93 3.26 12.14
N ASN A 33 -1.73 3.44 12.67
CA ASN A 33 -0.51 3.54 11.89
C ASN A 33 0.60 2.83 12.66
N VAL A 34 0.56 1.50 12.60
CA VAL A 34 1.65 0.53 12.42
C VAL A 34 0.99 -0.85 12.52
N ASN A 35 1.34 -1.74 11.59
CA ASN A 35 0.91 -3.13 11.53
C ASN A 35 -0.56 -3.37 11.14
N HIS A 36 -0.88 -3.10 9.88
CA HIS A 36 -1.78 -4.01 9.15
C HIS A 36 -1.11 -4.51 7.88
N LEU A 37 0.12 -4.99 8.07
CA LEU A 37 0.70 -6.08 7.31
C LEU A 37 -0.11 -7.35 7.65
N HIS A 38 -1.27 -7.52 7.03
CA HIS A 38 -1.85 -8.83 6.77
C HIS A 38 -3.04 -8.68 5.81
N PHE A 39 -2.78 -8.68 4.51
CA PHE A 39 -3.80 -9.03 3.52
C PHE A 39 -3.21 -9.91 2.41
N LEU A 40 -2.32 -10.82 2.81
CA LEU A 40 -2.04 -12.07 2.13
C LEU A 40 -2.47 -13.10 3.16
N ASN A 41 -3.63 -13.74 3.11
CA ASN A 41 -3.74 -15.04 2.48
C ASN A 41 -5.19 -15.51 2.61
N ASN A 42 -5.97 -15.53 1.52
CA ASN A 42 -7.02 -16.54 1.35
C ASN A 42 -7.61 -16.53 -0.07
N ARG A 43 -6.77 -16.81 -1.07
CA ARG A 43 -7.27 -17.36 -2.32
C ARG A 43 -6.51 -18.65 -2.56
N LYS A 44 -7.24 -19.77 -2.45
CA LYS A 44 -6.82 -21.10 -2.90
C LYS A 44 -5.99 -20.97 -4.17
N THR A 45 -4.69 -21.18 -4.06
CA THR A 45 -3.88 -21.56 -5.20
C THR A 45 -4.33 -22.95 -5.58
N ILE A 46 -5.02 -23.04 -6.72
CA ILE A 46 -5.26 -24.30 -7.40
C ILE A 46 -3.86 -24.83 -7.76
N GLU A 47 -3.47 -25.93 -7.12
CA GLU A 47 -2.22 -26.65 -7.40
C GLU A 47 -2.31 -27.26 -8.82
N VAL A 48 -1.81 -26.54 -9.82
CA VAL A 48 -1.60 -27.09 -11.16
C VAL A 48 -0.24 -27.79 -11.19
N LYS A 49 -0.27 -29.13 -11.11
CA LYS A 49 0.88 -30.01 -11.36
C LYS A 49 1.40 -29.77 -12.78
N GLY A 50 2.49 -29.02 -12.90
CA GLY A 50 3.27 -28.84 -14.12
C GLY A 50 4.53 -28.07 -13.78
N ALA A 51 5.69 -28.49 -14.28
CA ALA A 51 6.97 -27.86 -14.00
C ALA A 51 6.90 -26.34 -14.24
N MET A 52 6.86 -25.55 -13.17
CA MET A 52 6.68 -24.09 -13.19
C MET A 52 8.02 -23.45 -13.55
N LYS A 53 8.07 -22.63 -14.61
CA LYS A 53 9.31 -21.92 -14.99
C LYS A 53 9.13 -20.45 -14.63
N MET A 54 9.63 -20.08 -13.46
CA MET A 54 9.55 -18.73 -12.94
C MET A 54 10.58 -17.83 -13.64
N LYS A 55 10.13 -16.67 -14.13
CA LYS A 55 10.96 -15.57 -14.61
C LYS A 55 10.76 -14.37 -13.71
N LYS A 56 11.85 -13.69 -13.39
CA LYS A 56 11.84 -12.36 -12.77
C LYS A 56 11.98 -11.32 -13.87
N ALA A 57 11.13 -10.31 -13.85
CA ALA A 57 11.19 -9.21 -14.78
C ALA A 57 10.98 -7.89 -14.06
N GLU A 58 11.59 -6.86 -14.63
CA GLU A 58 11.53 -5.49 -14.15
C GLU A 58 10.83 -4.62 -15.20
N TYR A 59 9.95 -3.73 -14.74
CA TYR A 59 9.25 -2.80 -15.61
C TYR A 59 9.33 -1.38 -15.07
N ASP A 60 9.70 -0.46 -15.94
CA ASP A 60 9.61 0.98 -15.68
C ASP A 60 8.19 1.46 -15.98
N VAL A 61 7.58 2.19 -15.05
CA VAL A 61 6.23 2.74 -15.20
C VAL A 61 6.26 4.26 -15.29
N LEU A 62 5.72 4.77 -16.40
CA LEU A 62 5.56 6.21 -16.61
C LEU A 62 4.24 6.69 -15.98
N GLY A 63 4.33 7.70 -15.12
CA GLY A 63 3.17 8.37 -14.50
C GLY A 63 2.78 7.84 -13.12
N MET A 64 3.59 6.99 -12.48
CA MET A 64 3.33 6.49 -11.13
C MET A 64 3.77 7.52 -10.07
N HIS A 65 2.88 8.43 -9.67
CA HIS A 65 3.23 9.56 -8.79
C HIS A 65 2.65 9.49 -7.36
N CYS A 66 1.85 8.46 -7.03
CA CYS A 66 1.21 8.37 -5.73
C CYS A 66 1.16 6.94 -5.20
N VAL A 67 1.15 6.80 -3.87
CA VAL A 67 1.00 5.52 -3.14
C VAL A 67 -0.29 4.79 -3.53
N SER A 68 -1.35 5.53 -3.85
CA SER A 68 -2.60 4.94 -4.36
C SER A 68 -2.42 4.31 -5.74
N CYS A 69 -1.63 4.92 -6.62
CA CYS A 69 -1.32 4.41 -7.95
C CYS A 69 -0.52 3.10 -7.87
N SER A 70 0.55 3.07 -7.07
CA SER A 70 1.36 1.87 -6.87
C SER A 70 0.56 0.72 -6.28
N THR A 71 -0.29 1.00 -5.29
CA THR A 71 -1.19 0.01 -4.68
C THR A 71 -2.18 -0.56 -5.70
N ALA A 72 -2.74 0.27 -6.58
CA ALA A 72 -3.67 -0.17 -7.61
C ALA A 72 -2.99 -1.13 -8.61
N ILE A 73 -1.76 -0.82 -9.02
CA ILE A 73 -0.99 -1.65 -9.94
C ILE A 73 -0.61 -2.98 -9.29
N SER A 74 -0.03 -2.95 -8.08
CA SER A 74 0.33 -4.17 -7.32
C SER A 74 -0.88 -5.09 -7.16
N LYS A 75 -2.03 -4.55 -6.72
CA LYS A 75 -3.26 -5.32 -6.52
C LYS A 75 -3.80 -5.95 -7.81
N LEU A 76 -3.61 -5.31 -8.95
CA LEU A 76 -4.03 -5.83 -10.24
C LEU A 76 -3.10 -6.97 -10.71
N LEU A 77 -1.79 -6.79 -10.58
CA LEU A 77 -0.80 -7.80 -10.94
C LEU A 77 -0.88 -9.04 -10.03
N SER A 78 -1.01 -8.88 -8.71
CA SER A 78 -1.18 -10.02 -7.78
C SER A 78 -2.50 -10.77 -7.97
N LYS A 79 -3.47 -10.21 -8.71
CA LYS A 79 -4.70 -10.91 -9.09
C LYS A 79 -4.55 -11.73 -10.37
N THR A 80 -3.48 -11.51 -11.13
CA THR A 80 -3.25 -12.17 -12.41
C THR A 80 -2.78 -13.59 -12.17
N LYS A 81 -3.40 -14.56 -12.85
CA LYS A 81 -3.04 -15.98 -12.71
C LYS A 81 -1.66 -16.21 -13.31
N GLY A 82 -0.79 -16.90 -12.57
CA GLY A 82 0.59 -17.17 -13.00
C GLY A 82 1.61 -16.15 -12.46
N VAL A 83 1.16 -15.11 -11.75
CA VAL A 83 2.04 -14.22 -10.98
C VAL A 83 2.22 -14.81 -9.57
N SER A 84 3.47 -14.97 -9.15
CA SER A 84 3.83 -15.47 -7.83
C SER A 84 4.07 -14.33 -6.86
N ASP A 85 4.84 -13.32 -7.27
CA ASP A 85 5.20 -12.18 -6.42
C ASP A 85 5.21 -10.87 -7.21
N VAL A 86 4.90 -9.77 -6.52
CA VAL A 86 4.84 -8.42 -7.10
C VAL A 86 5.31 -7.40 -6.07
N GLU A 87 6.37 -6.67 -6.41
CA GLU A 87 6.90 -5.57 -5.63
C GLU A 87 6.92 -4.29 -6.48
N VAL A 88 6.52 -3.17 -5.88
CA VAL A 88 6.43 -1.88 -6.57
C VAL A 88 7.26 -0.85 -5.81
N ILE A 89 8.27 -0.31 -6.47
CA ILE A 89 9.22 0.65 -5.91
C ILE A 89 8.86 2.04 -6.43
N LEU A 90 8.20 2.85 -5.58
CA LEU A 90 7.78 4.21 -5.94
C LEU A 90 8.97 5.15 -6.18
N SER A 91 10.06 5.00 -5.41
CA SER A 91 11.25 5.85 -5.51
C SER A 91 11.93 5.80 -6.88
N GLU A 92 11.90 4.63 -7.52
CA GLU A 92 12.50 4.40 -8.83
C GLU A 92 11.46 4.32 -9.96
N SER A 93 10.17 4.41 -9.63
CA SER A 93 9.07 4.15 -10.56
C SER A 93 9.15 2.77 -11.25
N LYS A 94 9.64 1.78 -10.51
CA LYS A 94 9.89 0.41 -10.99
C LYS A 94 8.90 -0.60 -10.41
N ILE A 95 8.69 -1.68 -11.15
CA ILE A 95 7.93 -2.85 -10.73
C ILE A 95 8.79 -4.09 -10.92
N LEU A 96 8.94 -4.86 -9.84
CA LEU A 96 9.54 -6.18 -9.81
C LEU A 96 8.42 -7.20 -9.79
N ILE A 97 8.44 -8.15 -10.72
CA ILE A 97 7.42 -9.20 -10.78
C ILE A 97 8.06 -10.55 -11.05
N GLU A 98 7.59 -11.54 -10.31
CA GLU A 98 7.92 -12.94 -10.53
C GLU A 98 6.69 -13.67 -11.06
N TYR A 99 6.81 -14.25 -12.25
CA TYR A 99 5.71 -14.93 -12.91
C TYR A 99 6.15 -16.16 -13.69
N ASP A 100 5.22 -17.06 -13.96
CA ASP A 100 5.45 -18.27 -14.76
C ASP A 100 5.37 -17.92 -16.25
N GLU A 101 6.47 -18.08 -16.99
CA GLU A 101 6.55 -17.83 -18.44
C GLU A 101 5.57 -18.68 -19.25
N LYS A 102 5.12 -19.82 -18.70
CA LYS A 102 4.15 -20.68 -19.36
C LYS A 102 2.72 -20.15 -19.27
N MET A 103 2.42 -19.32 -18.27
CA MET A 103 1.07 -18.81 -18.01
C MET A 103 0.90 -17.35 -18.40
N VAL A 104 1.92 -16.54 -18.12
CA VAL A 104 1.93 -15.09 -18.33
C VAL A 104 3.13 -14.73 -19.20
N ASN A 105 2.93 -13.75 -20.08
CA ASN A 105 3.96 -13.24 -20.96
C ASN A 105 4.17 -11.76 -20.66
N ASP A 106 5.35 -11.21 -20.96
CA ASP A 106 5.69 -9.80 -20.68
C ASP A 106 4.64 -8.83 -21.26
N GLN A 107 4.17 -9.12 -22.48
CA GLN A 107 3.13 -8.31 -23.15
C GLN A 107 1.81 -8.24 -22.37
N LYS A 108 1.40 -9.34 -21.72
CA LYS A 108 0.16 -9.35 -20.91
C LYS A 108 0.32 -8.45 -19.69
N ILE A 109 1.50 -8.46 -19.06
CA ILE A 109 1.79 -7.62 -17.89
C ILE A 109 1.70 -6.14 -18.28
N VAL A 110 2.33 -5.77 -19.40
CA VAL A 110 2.26 -4.40 -19.94
C VAL A 110 0.81 -4.02 -20.29
N GLU A 111 0.04 -4.91 -20.92
CA GLU A 111 -1.37 -4.66 -21.24
C GLU A 111 -2.21 -4.44 -19.97
N HIS A 112 -1.99 -5.24 -18.94
CA HIS A 112 -2.64 -5.11 -17.63
C HIS A 112 -2.40 -3.74 -17.00
N VAL A 113 -1.16 -3.25 -17.06
CA VAL A 113 -0.80 -1.91 -16.59
C VAL A 113 -1.39 -0.82 -17.48
N SER A 114 -1.40 -1.03 -18.81
CA SER A 114 -2.00 -0.11 -19.78
C SER A 114 -3.50 0.08 -19.60
N ARG A 115 -4.22 -0.95 -19.15
CA ARG A 115 -5.65 -0.85 -18.83
C ARG A 115 -5.95 0.09 -17.66
N LEU A 116 -4.97 0.35 -16.79
CA LEU A 116 -5.07 1.33 -15.72
C LEU A 116 -4.71 2.76 -16.18
N GLY A 117 -4.29 2.93 -17.44
CA GLY A 117 -3.90 4.23 -18.01
C GLY A 117 -2.42 4.57 -17.82
N TYR A 118 -1.59 3.63 -17.37
CA TYR A 118 -0.15 3.82 -17.24
C TYR A 118 0.61 3.18 -18.40
N ARG A 119 1.80 3.68 -18.72
CA ARG A 119 2.69 3.02 -19.67
C ARG A 119 3.76 2.27 -18.89
N ALA A 120 3.89 0.97 -19.17
CA ALA A 120 4.96 0.13 -18.63
C ALA A 120 5.89 -0.30 -19.76
N VAL A 121 7.20 -0.28 -19.50
CA VAL A 121 8.24 -0.73 -20.42
C VAL A 121 9.11 -1.74 -19.69
N GLU A 122 9.44 -2.86 -20.33
CA GLU A 122 10.38 -3.83 -19.76
C GLU A 122 11.75 -3.18 -19.60
N HIS A 123 12.30 -3.21 -18.38
CA HIS A 123 13.65 -2.72 -18.10
C HIS A 123 14.63 -3.80 -18.55
N LYS A 124 15.28 -3.58 -19.70
CA LYS A 124 16.39 -4.40 -20.19
C LYS A 124 17.68 -3.64 -19.95
N GLU A 125 18.54 -4.19 -19.12
CA GLU A 125 19.94 -3.76 -18.98
C GLU A 125 20.69 -3.91 -20.32
#